data_AF-A0A536XKD0-F1
#
_entry.id   AF-A0A536XKD0-F1
#
_cell.length_a   1.000
_cell.length_b   1.000
_cell.length_c   1.000
_cell.angle_alpha   90.00
_cell.angle_beta   90.00
_cell.angle_gamma   90.00
#
_symmetry.space_group_name_H-M   'P 1'
#
loop_
_entity.id
_entity.type
_entity.pdbx_description
1 polymer ?
#
loop_
_entity_poly.entity_id
_entity_poly.type
_entity_poly.pdbx_seq_one_letter_code
_entity_poly.pdbx_strand_id
1 'polypeptide(L)'
;MSAQIAETLIFDEAALPMCSNPLDAWLSEQHIVLRTDRSSLCCLRGYLGTWQVRRGHLYLVALRAYGGHGVVQRPGLQASSELSLAGLFPEAHGPVCADWYSGRLRCPLGEVLKYRDTGYDSLYEQDMLIDIARGRIERIVFRHNDVEPTQMLTPSVVLQWQGAMLEIVGVPATRRRIQLVP
;
A
#
# COMPACT_ATOMS: atom_id res chain seq x y z
N MET A 1 -7.87 10.94 1.75
CA MET A 1 -7.16 10.12 2.75
C MET A 1 -5.69 10.12 2.36
N SER A 2 -4.77 9.30 2.91
CA SER A 2 -3.35 9.30 2.51
C SER A 2 -2.91 7.91 2.04
N ALA A 3 -1.97 7.84 1.09
CA ALA A 3 -1.39 6.60 0.60
C ALA A 3 -0.56 5.93 1.71
N GLN A 4 -0.77 4.63 1.91
CA GLN A 4 -0.05 3.85 2.91
C GLN A 4 1.32 3.42 2.37
N ILE A 5 2.35 3.49 3.21
CA ILE A 5 3.68 2.95 2.95
C ILE A 5 3.55 1.43 2.88
N ALA A 6 4.04 0.84 1.79
CA ALA A 6 4.06 -0.60 1.60
C ALA A 6 5.01 -1.28 2.59
N GLU A 7 4.71 -2.54 2.91
CA GLU A 7 5.66 -3.44 3.56
C GLU A 7 6.62 -4.02 2.52
N THR A 8 7.58 -4.83 2.96
CA THR A 8 8.53 -5.47 2.05
C THR A 8 8.26 -6.97 1.97
N LEU A 9 8.22 -7.51 0.76
CA LEU A 9 8.26 -8.96 0.49
C LEU A 9 9.60 -9.30 -0.17
N ILE A 10 10.33 -10.23 0.41
CA ILE A 10 11.50 -10.88 -0.19
C ILE A 10 10.98 -12.10 -0.98
N PHE A 11 11.09 -12.02 -2.30
CA PHE A 11 10.65 -13.06 -3.22
C PHE A 11 11.76 -13.31 -4.25
N ASP A 12 12.26 -14.54 -4.32
CA ASP A 12 13.38 -14.92 -5.19
C ASP A 12 14.60 -13.97 -5.05
N GLU A 13 15.02 -13.75 -3.80
CA GLU A 13 16.09 -12.81 -3.41
C GLU A 13 15.85 -11.32 -3.75
N ALA A 14 14.75 -10.98 -4.43
CA ALA A 14 14.37 -9.61 -4.70
C ALA A 14 13.48 -9.03 -3.60
N ALA A 15 13.74 -7.78 -3.21
CA ALA A 15 12.89 -7.02 -2.30
C ALA A 15 11.82 -6.26 -3.10
N LEU A 16 10.55 -6.63 -2.89
CA LEU A 16 9.40 -6.05 -3.56
C LEU A 16 8.53 -5.27 -2.57
N PRO A 17 7.86 -4.19 -2.99
CA PRO A 17 6.80 -3.59 -2.19
C PRO A 17 5.65 -4.59 -2.02
N MET A 18 5.07 -4.64 -0.83
CA MET A 18 3.91 -5.45 -0.49
C MET A 18 2.80 -4.55 0.04
N CYS A 19 1.77 -4.36 -0.77
CA CYS A 19 0.59 -3.56 -0.49
C CYS A 19 -0.49 -4.40 0.20
N SER A 20 -0.12 -5.04 1.32
CA SER A 20 -0.98 -5.91 2.13
C SER A 20 -0.46 -5.92 3.57
N ASN A 21 -1.32 -6.18 4.55
CA ASN A 21 -0.92 -6.19 5.97
C ASN A 21 -1.33 -7.51 6.66
N PRO A 22 -0.61 -8.62 6.39
CA PRO A 22 -0.98 -9.95 6.93
C PRO A 22 -0.97 -10.03 8.46
N LEU A 23 -0.20 -9.17 9.13
CA LEU A 23 -0.09 -9.15 10.59
C LEU A 23 -1.33 -8.53 11.26
N ASP A 24 -2.07 -7.66 10.58
CA ASP A 24 -3.25 -6.98 11.15
C ASP A 24 -4.32 -7.97 11.62
N ALA A 25 -4.58 -9.02 10.83
CA ALA A 25 -5.55 -10.06 11.17
C ALA A 25 -5.18 -10.75 12.50
N TRP A 26 -3.90 -11.09 12.67
CA TRP A 26 -3.42 -11.75 13.88
C TRP A 26 -3.45 -10.81 15.09
N LEU A 27 -3.03 -9.55 14.94
CA LEU A 27 -3.10 -8.55 16.02
C LEU A 27 -4.54 -8.36 16.50
N SER A 28 -5.49 -8.28 15.56
CA SER A 28 -6.92 -8.16 15.87
C SER A 28 -7.45 -9.39 16.62
N GLU A 29 -7.11 -10.60 16.16
CA GLU A 29 -7.55 -11.85 16.79
C GLU A 29 -7.00 -12.01 18.22
N GLN A 30 -5.75 -11.61 18.44
CA GLN A 30 -5.10 -11.65 19.75
C GLN A 30 -5.45 -10.43 20.63
N HIS A 31 -6.25 -9.48 20.12
CA HIS A 31 -6.55 -8.20 20.75
C HIS A 31 -5.29 -7.42 21.19
N ILE A 32 -4.19 -7.59 20.45
CA ILE A 32 -2.92 -6.92 20.73
C ILE A 32 -2.96 -5.50 20.19
N VAL A 33 -2.57 -4.54 21.02
CA VAL A 33 -2.48 -3.13 20.65
C VAL A 33 -1.02 -2.75 20.48
N LEU A 34 -0.68 -2.21 19.32
CA LEU A 34 0.62 -1.60 19.09
C LEU A 34 0.55 -0.12 19.47
N ARG A 35 1.51 0.34 20.25
CA ARG A 35 1.66 1.77 20.59
C ARG A 35 3.00 2.25 20.10
N THR A 36 3.00 3.32 19.32
CA THR A 36 4.22 3.92 18.76
C THR A 36 4.35 5.35 19.23
N ASP A 37 5.60 5.79 19.42
CA ASP A 37 5.93 7.17 19.75
C ASP A 37 5.63 8.14 18.60
N ARG A 38 5.65 7.64 17.37
CA ARG A 38 5.31 8.37 16.15
C ARG A 38 4.07 7.80 15.49
N SER A 39 3.24 8.70 14.97
CA SER A 39 2.10 8.36 14.12
C SER A 39 2.21 9.10 12.79
N SER A 40 1.68 8.50 11.73
CA SER A 40 1.63 9.13 10.42
C SER A 40 0.42 8.63 9.63
N LEU A 41 -0.20 9.52 8.85
CA LEU A 41 -1.31 9.16 7.97
C LEU A 41 -0.88 8.21 6.84
N CYS A 42 0.41 8.20 6.48
CA CYS A 42 0.96 7.25 5.52
C CYS A 42 1.37 5.90 6.13
N CYS A 43 1.26 5.73 7.46
CA CYS A 43 1.49 4.44 8.12
C CYS A 43 0.61 4.35 9.37
N LEU A 44 -0.70 4.22 9.17
CA LEU A 44 -1.68 4.21 10.26
C LEU A 44 -1.50 3.02 11.20
N ARG A 45 -1.01 1.89 10.66
CA ARG A 45 -0.70 0.68 11.42
C ARG A 45 0.46 0.84 12.41
N GLY A 46 1.32 1.84 12.22
CA GLY A 46 2.44 2.12 13.12
C GLY A 46 3.64 1.16 13.02
N TYR A 47 3.61 0.14 12.16
CA TYR A 47 4.72 -0.80 11.99
C TYR A 47 5.09 -1.01 10.52
N LEU A 48 6.28 -1.56 10.29
CA LEU A 48 6.73 -2.05 8.99
C LEU A 48 7.19 -3.50 9.14
N GLY A 49 6.54 -4.40 8.41
CA GLY A 49 6.96 -5.80 8.27
C GLY A 49 7.90 -5.99 7.09
N THR A 50 8.84 -6.93 7.25
CA THR A 50 9.55 -7.55 6.14
C THR A 50 9.18 -9.02 6.15
N TRP A 51 8.69 -9.49 5.01
CA TRP A 51 8.20 -10.83 4.80
C TRP A 51 9.07 -11.56 3.80
N GLN A 52 9.06 -12.88 3.82
CA GLN A 52 9.78 -13.71 2.87
C GLN A 52 8.94 -14.91 2.47
N VAL A 53 8.92 -15.24 1.18
CA VAL A 53 8.43 -16.55 0.73
C VAL A 53 9.58 -17.54 0.79
N ARG A 54 9.43 -18.59 1.60
CA ARG A 54 10.44 -19.66 1.75
C ARG A 54 9.74 -21.01 1.73
N ARG A 55 10.21 -21.92 0.86
CA ARG A 55 9.67 -23.31 0.76
C ARG A 55 8.13 -23.32 0.65
N GLY A 56 7.58 -22.42 -0.16
CA GLY A 56 6.14 -22.32 -0.41
C GLY A 56 5.30 -21.76 0.75
N HIS A 57 5.92 -21.15 1.77
CA HIS A 57 5.22 -20.52 2.88
C HIS A 57 5.66 -19.06 3.07
N LEU A 58 4.76 -18.24 3.60
CA LEU A 58 5.01 -16.86 3.97
C LEU A 58 5.57 -16.80 5.40
N TYR A 59 6.67 -16.07 5.58
CA TYR A 59 7.30 -15.83 6.87
C TYR A 59 7.42 -14.34 7.15
N LEU A 60 7.18 -13.91 8.38
CA LEU A 60 7.61 -12.60 8.88
C LEU A 60 9.06 -12.72 9.36
N VAL A 61 9.97 -12.00 8.70
CA VAL A 61 11.43 -12.07 8.96
C VAL A 61 11.97 -10.85 9.69
N ALA A 62 11.28 -9.71 9.63
CA ALA A 62 11.58 -8.55 10.45
C ALA A 62 10.32 -7.75 10.76
N LEU A 63 10.30 -7.11 11.92
CA LEU A 63 9.23 -6.24 12.35
C LEU A 63 9.83 -5.07 13.12
N ARG A 64 9.40 -3.85 12.79
CA ARG A 64 9.84 -2.63 13.49
C ARG A 64 8.71 -1.61 13.55
N ALA A 65 8.78 -0.72 14.54
CA ALA A 65 7.95 0.47 14.58
C ALA A 65 8.27 1.43 13.42
N TYR A 66 7.26 2.17 12.97
CA TYR A 66 7.45 3.21 11.97
C TYR A 66 8.08 4.46 12.60
N GLY A 67 9.30 4.79 12.17
CA GLY A 67 9.94 6.09 12.43
C GLY A 67 10.47 6.32 13.85
N GLY A 68 10.37 5.34 14.76
CA GLY A 68 10.78 5.51 16.15
C GLY A 68 10.67 4.21 16.93
N HIS A 69 10.32 4.32 18.21
CA HIS A 69 10.09 3.19 19.09
C HIS A 69 8.62 2.82 19.16
N GLY A 70 8.36 1.52 19.32
CA GLY A 70 7.02 1.01 19.56
C GLY A 70 7.04 -0.05 20.63
N VAL A 71 5.88 -0.26 21.23
CA VAL A 71 5.66 -1.31 22.22
C VAL A 71 4.44 -2.13 21.86
N VAL A 72 4.48 -3.39 22.24
CA VAL A 72 3.38 -4.35 22.15
C VAL A 72 2.67 -4.37 23.49
N GLN A 73 1.39 -4.03 23.51
CA GLN A 73 0.54 -4.15 24.68
C GLN A 73 -0.44 -5.30 24.49
N ARG A 74 -0.37 -6.27 25.41
CA ARG A 74 -1.24 -7.44 25.42
C ARG A 74 -2.40 -7.23 26.40
N PRO A 75 -3.60 -7.75 26.10
CA PRO A 75 -4.72 -7.72 27.03
C PRO A 75 -4.37 -8.37 28.37
N GLY A 76 -4.77 -7.73 29.47
CA GLY A 76 -4.55 -8.25 30.83
C GLY A 76 -3.11 -8.16 31.35
N LEU A 77 -2.14 -7.70 30.55
CA LEU A 77 -0.75 -7.50 30.96
C LEU A 77 -0.45 -6.00 31.15
N GLN A 78 0.08 -5.66 32.32
CA GLN A 78 0.56 -4.29 32.60
C GLN A 78 1.89 -4.00 31.92
N ALA A 79 2.78 -5.00 31.88
CA ALA A 79 4.06 -4.88 31.20
C ALA A 79 3.87 -4.87 29.67
N SER A 80 4.72 -4.10 28.99
CA SER A 80 4.80 -4.07 27.53
C SER A 80 6.15 -4.63 27.07
N SER A 81 6.20 -5.19 25.87
CA SER A 81 7.44 -5.59 25.20
C SER A 81 7.75 -4.63 24.05
N GLU A 82 9.00 -4.59 23.60
CA GLU A 82 9.39 -3.82 22.42
C GLU A 82 8.63 -4.32 21.16
N LEU A 83 8.27 -3.40 20.26
CA LEU A 83 7.73 -3.73 18.95
C LEU A 83 8.83 -4.27 18.04
N SER A 84 9.06 -5.57 18.20
CA SER A 84 9.99 -6.40 17.44
C SER A 84 9.41 -7.79 17.25
N LEU A 85 10.06 -8.61 16.42
CA LEU A 85 9.69 -10.02 16.28
C LEU A 85 9.72 -10.75 17.63
N ALA A 86 10.78 -10.57 18.42
CA ALA A 86 10.91 -11.21 19.72
C ALA A 86 9.86 -10.70 20.74
N GLY A 87 9.51 -9.42 20.68
CA GLY A 87 8.48 -8.87 21.57
C GLY A 87 7.06 -9.37 21.22
N LEU A 88 6.79 -9.64 19.94
CA LEU A 88 5.50 -10.13 19.47
C LEU A 88 5.38 -11.66 19.51
N PHE A 89 6.48 -12.36 19.27
CA PHE A 89 6.59 -13.82 19.23
C PHE A 89 7.77 -14.30 20.11
N PRO A 90 7.63 -14.27 21.44
CA PRO A 90 8.75 -14.55 22.36
C PRO A 90 9.27 -15.99 22.25
N GLU A 91 8.42 -16.93 21.87
CA GLU A 91 8.77 -18.34 21.68
C GLU A 91 9.43 -18.62 20.31
N ALA A 92 9.51 -17.62 19.42
CA ALA A 92 10.11 -17.79 18.11
C ALA A 92 11.62 -17.55 18.16
N HIS A 93 12.39 -18.48 17.58
CA HIS A 93 13.84 -18.39 17.45
C HIS A 93 14.26 -18.11 15.99
N GLY A 94 13.64 -17.10 15.38
CA GLY A 94 13.91 -16.69 14.00
C GLY A 94 12.65 -16.24 13.24
N PRO A 95 12.64 -16.36 11.90
CA PRO A 95 11.47 -16.07 11.08
C PRO A 95 10.21 -16.79 11.57
N VAL A 96 9.08 -16.08 11.59
CA VAL A 96 7.80 -16.59 12.08
C VAL A 96 6.93 -17.00 10.89
N CYS A 97 6.50 -18.27 10.87
CA CYS A 97 5.60 -18.75 9.83
C CYS A 97 4.21 -18.11 9.99
N ALA A 98 3.68 -17.54 8.90
CA ALA A 98 2.42 -16.80 8.91
C ALA A 98 1.19 -17.71 8.81
N ASP A 99 1.14 -18.79 9.61
CA ASP A 99 0.11 -19.84 9.50
C ASP A 99 -1.31 -19.35 9.80
N TRP A 100 -1.43 -18.17 10.43
CA TRP A 100 -2.69 -17.48 10.67
C TRP A 100 -3.26 -16.82 9.41
N TYR A 101 -2.43 -16.51 8.41
CA TYR A 101 -2.84 -15.68 7.28
C TYR A 101 -3.47 -16.51 6.17
N SER A 102 -4.69 -16.15 5.78
CA SER A 102 -5.33 -16.60 4.54
C SER A 102 -5.87 -15.38 3.80
N GLY A 103 -5.47 -15.20 2.55
CA GLY A 103 -5.78 -13.99 1.79
C GLY A 103 -4.96 -13.87 0.52
N ARG A 104 -4.98 -12.69 -0.09
CA ARG A 104 -4.21 -12.38 -1.28
C ARG A 104 -3.25 -11.24 -1.00
N LEU A 105 -1.95 -11.50 -1.17
CA LEU A 105 -0.95 -10.44 -1.21
C LEU A 105 -0.96 -9.75 -2.57
N ARG A 106 -0.68 -8.45 -2.56
CA ARG A 106 -0.45 -7.66 -3.76
C ARG A 106 0.93 -7.00 -3.72
N CYS A 107 1.76 -7.30 -4.71
CA CYS A 107 3.05 -6.68 -4.92
C CYS A 107 3.03 -5.90 -6.24
N PRO A 108 2.94 -4.55 -6.21
CA PRO A 108 3.00 -3.75 -7.41
C PRO A 108 4.41 -3.78 -8.03
N LEU A 109 4.46 -3.78 -9.36
CA LEU A 109 5.67 -3.86 -10.16
C LEU A 109 5.61 -2.84 -11.31
N GLY A 110 6.78 -2.31 -11.70
CA GLY A 110 6.90 -1.32 -12.76
C GLY A 110 6.52 0.09 -12.32
N GLU A 111 6.25 0.95 -13.30
CA GLU A 111 5.96 2.37 -13.08
C GLU A 111 4.54 2.60 -12.54
N VAL A 112 4.34 3.73 -11.86
CA VAL A 112 3.02 4.17 -11.41
C VAL A 112 2.26 4.74 -12.61
N LEU A 113 1.24 4.02 -13.05
CA LEU A 113 0.35 4.46 -14.12
C LEU A 113 -0.68 5.50 -13.65
N LYS A 114 -1.18 5.35 -12.41
CA LYS A 114 -2.14 6.29 -11.82
C LYS A 114 -1.97 6.35 -10.31
N TYR A 115 -1.52 7.50 -9.83
CA TYR A 115 -1.41 7.75 -8.40
C TYR A 115 -2.79 7.86 -7.74
N ARG A 116 -2.95 7.19 -6.59
CA ARG A 116 -4.07 7.39 -5.67
C ARG A 116 -3.53 7.80 -4.32
N ASP A 117 -4.15 8.81 -3.74
CA ASP A 117 -3.79 9.36 -2.44
C ASP A 117 -4.39 8.57 -1.27
N THR A 118 -4.91 7.37 -1.48
CA THR A 118 -5.68 6.64 -0.46
C THR A 118 -5.27 5.18 -0.43
N GLY A 119 -4.94 4.68 0.76
CA GLY A 119 -4.63 3.26 0.97
C GLY A 119 -3.48 2.78 0.10
N TYR A 120 -3.65 1.60 -0.52
CA TYR A 120 -2.73 1.06 -1.51
C TYR A 120 -3.29 1.17 -2.93
N ASP A 121 -4.18 2.12 -3.21
CA ASP A 121 -5.02 2.10 -4.42
C ASP A 121 -4.30 2.59 -5.68
N SER A 122 -3.04 3.00 -5.59
CA SER A 122 -2.24 3.39 -6.77
C SER A 122 -2.16 2.23 -7.77
N LEU A 123 -2.30 2.59 -9.04
CA LEU A 123 -2.21 1.67 -10.16
C LEU A 123 -0.79 1.67 -10.71
N TYR A 124 -0.23 0.47 -10.87
CA TYR A 124 1.09 0.21 -11.43
C TYR A 124 0.95 -0.62 -12.70
N GLU A 125 1.96 -0.64 -13.56
CA GLU A 125 1.97 -1.41 -14.81
C GLU A 125 1.63 -2.89 -14.61
N GLN A 126 2.07 -3.48 -13.50
CA GLN A 126 1.78 -4.87 -13.20
C GLN A 126 1.58 -5.07 -11.70
N ASP A 127 0.75 -6.04 -11.34
CA ASP A 127 0.68 -6.59 -9.99
C ASP A 127 1.08 -8.07 -10.01
N MET A 128 1.98 -8.46 -9.11
CA MET A 128 2.12 -9.85 -8.68
C MET A 128 1.14 -10.10 -7.53
N LEU A 129 0.20 -11.02 -7.75
CA LEU A 129 -0.83 -11.41 -6.80
C LEU A 129 -0.52 -12.82 -6.28
N ILE A 130 -0.47 -12.97 -4.96
CA ILE A 130 -0.12 -14.24 -4.32
C ILE A 130 -1.31 -14.69 -3.45
N ASP A 131 -1.95 -15.79 -3.83
CA ASP A 131 -3.00 -16.41 -3.02
C ASP A 131 -2.38 -17.29 -1.94
N ILE A 132 -2.80 -17.07 -0.71
CA ILE A 132 -2.27 -17.75 0.48
C ILE A 132 -3.42 -18.37 1.27
N ALA A 133 -3.25 -19.64 1.66
CA ALA A 133 -4.12 -20.32 2.59
C ALA A 133 -3.29 -20.83 3.77
N ARG A 134 -3.59 -20.33 4.98
CA ARG A 134 -2.90 -20.67 6.23
C ARG A 134 -1.37 -20.62 6.09
N GLY A 135 -0.86 -19.50 5.61
CA GLY A 135 0.57 -19.27 5.37
C GLY A 135 1.15 -19.95 4.13
N ARG A 136 0.48 -20.94 3.53
CA ARG A 136 0.95 -21.65 2.34
C ARG A 136 0.56 -20.92 1.05
N ILE A 137 1.51 -20.80 0.14
CA ILE A 137 1.26 -20.25 -1.20
C ILE A 137 0.47 -21.28 -2.02
N GLU A 138 -0.70 -20.90 -2.50
CA GLU A 138 -1.53 -21.73 -3.40
C GLU A 138 -1.29 -21.37 -4.86
N ARG A 139 -1.13 -20.07 -5.14
CA ARG A 139 -1.07 -19.58 -6.51
C ARG A 139 -0.38 -18.22 -6.58
N ILE A 140 0.35 -18.00 -7.67
CA ILE A 140 0.92 -16.71 -8.04
C ILE A 140 0.38 -16.33 -9.42
N VAL A 141 -0.09 -15.10 -9.56
CA VAL A 141 -0.61 -14.54 -10.82
C VAL A 141 0.04 -13.20 -11.08
N PHE A 142 0.53 -13.00 -12.29
CA PHE A 142 0.97 -11.69 -12.77
C PHE A 142 -0.17 -11.08 -13.58
N ARG A 143 -0.62 -9.90 -13.17
CA ARG A 143 -1.67 -9.13 -13.85
C ARG A 143 -1.06 -7.85 -14.39
N HIS A 144 -1.06 -7.72 -15.71
CA HIS A 144 -0.79 -6.43 -16.35
C HIS A 144 -2.00 -5.53 -16.15
N ASN A 145 -1.74 -4.27 -15.81
CA ASN A 145 -2.76 -3.26 -15.68
C ASN A 145 -2.52 -2.21 -16.76
N ASP A 146 -3.57 -1.91 -17.51
CA ASP A 146 -3.56 -0.79 -18.43
C ASP A 146 -4.43 0.32 -17.84
N VAL A 147 -4.02 1.57 -18.03
CA VAL A 147 -4.99 2.65 -17.99
C VAL A 147 -5.69 2.56 -19.34
N GLU A 148 -6.99 2.23 -19.38
CA GLU A 148 -7.79 2.66 -20.53
C GLU A 148 -7.41 4.12 -20.79
N PRO A 149 -7.15 4.56 -22.04
CA PRO A 149 -6.88 5.95 -22.32
C PRO A 149 -8.01 6.71 -21.68
N THR A 150 -7.73 7.31 -20.52
CA THR A 150 -8.71 8.11 -19.83
C THR A 150 -9.05 9.10 -20.91
N GLN A 151 -10.33 9.17 -21.31
CA GLN A 151 -10.84 10.23 -22.15
C GLN A 151 -9.96 11.41 -21.85
N MET A 152 -9.12 11.79 -22.82
CA MET A 152 -8.54 13.11 -22.77
C MET A 152 -9.74 13.93 -22.37
N LEU A 153 -9.64 14.69 -21.29
CA LEU A 153 -10.48 15.85 -21.18
C LEU A 153 -10.12 16.60 -22.46
N THR A 154 -10.79 16.25 -23.57
CA THR A 154 -10.98 17.13 -24.69
C THR A 154 -11.51 18.33 -23.94
N PRO A 155 -10.80 19.46 -23.92
CA PRO A 155 -11.50 20.66 -23.53
C PRO A 155 -12.69 20.69 -24.49
N SER A 156 -13.90 20.51 -23.95
CA SER A 156 -15.11 20.61 -24.71
C SER A 156 -15.25 22.07 -25.10
N VAL A 157 -14.43 22.51 -26.06
CA VAL A 157 -14.71 23.70 -26.83
C VAL A 157 -15.66 23.22 -27.90
N VAL A 158 -16.95 23.30 -27.59
CA VAL A 158 -17.98 23.27 -28.62
C VAL A 158 -17.86 24.62 -29.34
N LEU A 159 -17.26 24.63 -30.53
CA LEU A 159 -17.34 25.79 -31.42
C LEU A 159 -18.71 25.74 -32.10
N GLN A 160 -19.67 26.51 -31.58
CA GLN A 160 -20.91 26.79 -32.30
C GLN A 160 -20.72 28.04 -33.17
N TRP A 161 -21.07 27.90 -34.44
CA TRP A 161 -21.10 29.01 -35.38
C TRP A 161 -22.43 29.74 -35.22
N GLN A 162 -22.40 31.01 -34.79
CA GLN A 162 -23.53 31.94 -34.91
C GLN A 162 -23.08 33.15 -35.73
N GLY A 163 -23.20 33.05 -37.06
CA GLY A 163 -22.73 34.11 -37.96
C GLY A 163 -21.21 34.29 -37.93
N ALA A 164 -20.71 35.49 -38.23
CA ALA A 164 -19.30 35.75 -38.53
C ALA A 164 -18.33 35.86 -37.32
N MET A 165 -18.63 35.25 -36.17
CA MET A 165 -17.74 35.31 -34.98
C MET A 165 -17.78 34.01 -34.14
N LEU A 166 -16.62 33.62 -33.58
CA LEU A 166 -16.43 32.46 -32.70
C LEU A 166 -16.36 32.90 -31.24
N GLU A 167 -17.21 32.36 -30.36
CA GLU A 167 -17.08 32.54 -28.91
C GLU A 167 -16.88 31.20 -28.19
N ILE A 168 -16.11 31.24 -27.09
CA ILE A 168 -15.86 30.11 -26.19
C ILE A 168 -16.83 30.24 -25.00
N VAL A 169 -17.76 29.29 -24.84
CA VAL A 169 -18.68 29.26 -23.70
C VAL A 169 -18.27 28.14 -22.73
N GLY A 170 -17.92 28.51 -21.50
CA GLY A 170 -17.77 27.58 -20.37
C GLY A 170 -16.41 27.56 -19.68
N VAL A 171 -16.06 28.61 -18.91
CA VAL A 171 -15.06 28.53 -17.82
C VAL A 171 -15.48 29.47 -16.68
N PRO A 172 -15.43 29.09 -15.38
CA PRO A 172 -15.51 30.03 -14.27
C PRO A 172 -14.31 30.99 -14.33
N ALA A 173 -14.58 32.28 -14.24
CA ALA A 173 -13.60 33.34 -14.45
C ALA A 173 -12.30 33.16 -13.62
N THR A 174 -11.18 32.94 -14.31
CA THR A 174 -9.88 33.41 -13.85
C THR A 174 -9.08 33.87 -15.06
N ARG A 175 -9.26 35.15 -15.40
CA ARG A 175 -8.48 35.82 -16.45
C ARG A 175 -7.00 35.85 -16.03
N ARG A 176 -6.12 35.17 -16.77
CA ARG A 176 -4.73 35.61 -16.92
C ARG A 176 -4.50 35.89 -18.41
N ARG A 177 -4.36 37.18 -18.74
CA ARG A 177 -3.87 37.66 -20.03
C ARG A 177 -2.37 37.36 -20.08
N ILE A 178 -1.92 36.63 -21.09
CA ILE A 178 -0.51 36.64 -21.49
C ILE A 178 -0.48 37.32 -22.86
N GLN A 179 0.18 38.48 -22.92
CA GLN A 179 0.51 39.16 -24.17
C GLN A 179 1.54 38.33 -24.94
N LEU A 180 1.29 38.11 -26.23
CA LEU A 180 2.35 37.82 -27.19
C LEU A 180 2.57 39.11 -27.98
N VAL A 181 3.83 39.56 -28.01
CA VAL A 181 4.31 40.75 -28.72
C VAL A 181 5.34 40.26 -29.73
N PRO A 182 5.44 40.94 -30.88
CA PRO A 182 4.68 40.71 -32.10
C PRO A 182 5.13 39.45 -32.87
#